data_AF-A0AAV6K981-F1
#
_entry.id   AF-A0AAV6K981-F1
#
_cell.length_a   1.000
_cell.length_b   1.000
_cell.length_c   1.000
_cell.angle_alpha   90.00
_cell.angle_beta   90.00
_cell.angle_gamma   90.00
#
_symmetry.space_group_name_H-M   'P 1'
#
loop_
_entity.id
_entity.type
_entity.pdbx_description
1 polymer ?
#
loop_
_entity_poly.entity_id
_entity_poly.type
_entity_poly.pdbx_seq_one_letter_code
_entity_poly.pdbx_strand_id
1 'polypeptide(L)'
;MSNLGISRSDHAHITFVTSPPSAFFPFPSKFEAWWLQNTTAIEIIKFIWNLPLPGSPLFRVVNHNKIMPKVLKRYTRERKDSIPVKIKMIQSQLCNVLENISSSNLLLEKSLRKELDSLLEQEELFWAQRSKQHWLALGDSNTPSVPF
;
A
#
# COMPACT_ATOMS: atom_id res chain seq x y z
N MET A 1 -21.43 -9.85 -26.05
CA MET A 1 -22.56 -10.77 -26.23
C MET A 1 -22.88 -10.82 -27.71
N SER A 2 -22.57 -11.91 -28.40
CA SER A 2 -22.89 -12.10 -29.81
C SER A 2 -24.03 -13.10 -29.92
N ASN A 3 -25.16 -12.69 -30.51
CA ASN A 3 -26.32 -13.53 -30.72
C ASN A 3 -26.21 -14.19 -32.09
N LEU A 4 -26.03 -15.51 -32.13
CA LEU A 4 -26.13 -16.31 -33.36
C LEU A 4 -27.61 -16.57 -33.64
N GLY A 5 -28.04 -16.24 -34.86
CA GLY A 5 -29.44 -16.26 -35.29
C GLY A 5 -30.18 -17.55 -34.94
N ILE A 6 -31.31 -17.40 -34.26
CA ILE A 6 -32.21 -18.45 -33.82
C ILE A 6 -32.87 -19.07 -35.05
N SER A 7 -32.57 -20.34 -35.38
CA SER A 7 -33.19 -20.98 -36.55
C SER A 7 -34.43 -21.83 -36.24
N ARG A 8 -34.68 -22.25 -34.98
CA ARG A 8 -35.88 -23.07 -34.66
C ARG A 8 -36.12 -23.39 -33.17
N SER A 9 -35.58 -22.61 -32.22
CA SER A 9 -35.84 -22.85 -30.79
C SER A 9 -36.05 -21.55 -30.04
N ASP A 10 -37.15 -21.48 -29.31
CA ASP A 10 -37.54 -20.51 -28.30
C ASP A 10 -36.63 -20.55 -27.04
N HIS A 11 -35.72 -21.52 -26.97
CA HIS A 11 -34.61 -21.53 -26.02
C HIS A 11 -33.33 -20.97 -26.68
N ALA A 12 -33.10 -19.67 -26.50
CA ALA A 12 -31.82 -19.06 -26.87
C ALA A 12 -30.72 -19.53 -25.92
N HIS A 13 -29.66 -20.13 -26.48
CA HIS A 13 -28.50 -20.54 -25.69
C HIS A 13 -27.75 -19.30 -25.17
N ILE A 14 -27.79 -19.09 -23.86
CA ILE A 14 -26.97 -18.07 -23.19
C ILE A 14 -25.60 -18.70 -22.92
N THR A 15 -24.62 -18.37 -23.75
CA THR A 15 -23.22 -18.75 -23.50
C THR A 15 -22.61 -17.78 -22.50
N PHE A 16 -22.31 -18.26 -21.30
CA PHE A 16 -21.55 -17.50 -20.31
C PHE A 16 -20.06 -17.80 -20.49
N VAL A 17 -19.30 -16.82 -20.95
CA VAL A 17 -17.84 -16.95 -21.08
C VAL A 17 -17.23 -16.77 -19.69
N THR A 18 -16.83 -17.87 -19.07
CA THR A 18 -16.26 -17.91 -17.70
C THR A 18 -14.77 -17.58 -17.63
N SER A 19 -14.10 -17.47 -18.78
CA SER A 19 -12.70 -17.07 -18.87
C SER A 19 -12.60 -15.78 -19.69
N PRO A 20 -12.50 -14.60 -19.04
CA PRO A 20 -12.12 -13.41 -19.79
C PRO A 20 -10.74 -13.69 -20.43
N PRO A 21 -10.48 -13.21 -21.67
CA PRO A 21 -9.10 -13.19 -22.17
C PRO A 21 -8.24 -12.57 -21.07
N SER A 22 -7.12 -13.19 -20.73
CA SER A 22 -6.21 -12.77 -19.67
C SER A 22 -5.72 -11.34 -19.96
N ALA A 23 -6.54 -10.36 -19.60
CA ALA A 23 -6.22 -8.97 -19.66
C ALA A 23 -5.42 -8.71 -18.39
N PHE A 24 -4.10 -8.67 -18.54
CA PHE A 24 -3.23 -8.20 -17.49
C PHE A 24 -3.54 -6.70 -17.28
N PHE A 25 -4.47 -6.40 -16.39
CA PHE A 25 -4.64 -5.06 -15.87
C PHE A 25 -3.57 -4.89 -14.80
N PRO A 26 -2.50 -4.10 -15.03
CA PRO A 26 -1.57 -3.80 -13.97
C PRO A 26 -2.37 -3.14 -12.85
N PHE A 27 -2.41 -3.79 -11.68
CA PHE A 27 -3.05 -3.19 -10.52
C PHE A 27 -2.46 -1.79 -10.32
N PRO A 28 -3.31 -0.76 -10.13
CA PRO A 28 -2.82 0.59 -9.94
C PRO A 28 -1.81 0.60 -8.79
N SER A 29 -0.71 1.32 -8.98
CA SER A 29 0.29 1.45 -7.95
C SER A 29 -0.30 2.24 -6.78
N LYS A 30 -0.74 1.52 -5.75
CA LYS A 30 -1.30 2.10 -4.53
C LYS A 30 -0.21 2.74 -3.67
N PHE A 31 -0.62 3.80 -2.97
CA PHE A 31 0.17 4.44 -1.93
C PHE A 31 0.09 3.64 -0.64
N GLU A 32 1.21 3.46 0.06
CA GLU A 32 1.27 2.80 1.36
C GLU A 32 1.40 3.86 2.46
N ALA A 33 0.50 3.86 3.45
CA ALA A 33 0.42 4.92 4.46
C ALA A 33 1.67 5.00 5.34
N TRP A 34 2.27 3.84 5.65
CA TRP A 34 3.48 3.76 6.47
C TRP A 34 4.69 4.49 5.84
N TRP A 35 4.67 4.80 4.53
CA TRP A 35 5.70 5.65 3.92
C TRP A 35 5.79 7.03 4.58
N LEU A 36 4.69 7.55 5.13
CA LEU A 36 4.67 8.84 5.81
C LEU A 36 5.38 8.83 7.16
N GLN A 37 5.68 7.66 7.73
CA GLN A 37 6.50 7.54 8.95
C GLN A 37 8.01 7.47 8.63
N ASN A 38 8.38 7.35 7.35
CA ASN A 38 9.78 7.29 6.94
C ASN A 38 10.25 8.64 6.37
N THR A 39 11.18 9.30 7.06
CA THR A 39 11.69 10.64 6.68
C THR A 39 12.22 10.68 5.24
N THR A 40 12.99 9.68 4.82
CA THR A 40 13.51 9.60 3.46
C THR A 40 12.39 9.40 2.42
N ALA A 41 11.36 8.64 2.74
CA ALA A 41 10.19 8.54 1.85
C ALA A 41 9.46 9.88 1.71
N ILE A 42 9.36 10.67 2.79
CA ILE A 42 8.83 12.04 2.74
C ILE A 42 9.70 12.94 1.85
N GLU A 43 11.02 12.84 1.94
CA GLU A 43 11.94 13.59 1.08
C GLU A 43 11.76 13.22 -0.40
N ILE A 44 11.62 11.92 -0.70
CA ILE A 44 11.29 11.45 -2.06
C ILE A 44 9.96 12.05 -2.54
N ILE A 45 8.93 12.06 -1.69
CA ILE A 45 7.63 12.66 -2.01
C ILE A 45 7.82 14.15 -2.34
N LYS A 46 8.48 14.91 -1.46
CA LYS A 46 8.75 16.34 -1.67
C LYS A 46 9.52 16.59 -2.97
N PHE A 47 10.55 15.79 -3.23
CA PHE A 47 11.31 15.86 -4.47
C PHE A 47 10.41 15.67 -5.70
N ILE A 48 9.55 14.65 -5.69
CA ILE A 48 8.64 14.35 -6.80
C ILE A 48 7.65 15.49 -7.04
N TRP A 49 7.08 16.06 -5.97
CA TRP A 49 6.16 17.20 -6.07
C TRP A 49 6.82 18.47 -6.61
N ASN A 50 8.12 18.64 -6.39
CA ASN A 50 8.89 19.77 -6.91
C ASN A 50 9.45 19.53 -8.33
N LEU A 51 9.22 18.36 -8.94
CA LEU A 51 9.68 18.11 -10.30
C LEU A 51 8.98 19.07 -11.28
N PRO A 52 9.75 19.79 -12.12
CA PRO A 52 9.19 20.64 -13.15
C PRO A 52 8.61 19.76 -14.26
N LEU A 53 7.29 19.56 -14.22
CA LEU A 53 6.55 18.85 -15.25
C LEU A 53 5.85 19.84 -16.20
N PRO A 54 5.92 19.64 -17.53
CA PRO A 54 5.19 20.50 -18.47
C PRO A 54 3.68 20.28 -18.36
N GLY A 55 2.90 21.25 -18.82
CA GLY A 55 1.44 21.15 -18.91
C GLY A 55 0.67 21.86 -17.79
N SER A 56 -0.65 21.70 -17.82
CA SER A 56 -1.58 22.35 -16.88
C SER A 56 -1.40 21.89 -15.43
N PRO A 57 -1.85 22.65 -14.43
CA PRO A 57 -1.77 22.25 -13.03
C PRO A 57 -2.35 20.86 -12.74
N LEU A 58 -3.53 20.55 -13.31
CA LEU A 58 -4.16 19.24 -13.16
C LEU A 58 -3.34 18.12 -13.82
N PHE A 59 -2.77 18.39 -15.00
CA PHE A 59 -1.87 17.44 -15.67
C PHE A 59 -0.66 17.12 -14.79
N ARG A 60 -0.05 18.14 -14.14
CA ARG A 60 1.07 17.92 -13.22
C ARG A 60 0.68 17.04 -12.04
N VAL A 61 -0.44 17.35 -11.37
CA VAL A 61 -0.95 16.55 -10.24
C VAL A 61 -1.17 15.09 -10.63
N VAL A 62 -1.80 14.82 -11.78
CA VAL A 62 -2.02 13.44 -12.25
C VAL A 62 -0.69 12.73 -12.48
N ASN A 63 0.29 13.40 -13.07
CA ASN A 63 1.60 12.79 -13.35
C ASN A 63 2.44 12.58 -12.08
N HIS A 64 2.45 13.52 -11.14
CA HIS A 64 3.07 13.34 -9.83
C HIS A 64 2.49 12.11 -9.12
N ASN A 65 1.16 11.95 -9.12
CA ASN A 65 0.47 10.78 -8.55
C ASN A 65 0.78 9.46 -9.29
N LYS A 66 1.12 9.50 -10.59
CA LYS A 66 1.57 8.31 -11.35
C LYS A 66 3.03 7.93 -11.06
N ILE A 67 3.88 8.92 -10.82
CA ILE A 67 5.32 8.73 -10.60
C ILE A 67 5.59 8.30 -9.16
N MET A 68 4.97 8.99 -8.20
CA MET A 68 5.24 8.84 -6.77
C MET A 68 5.17 7.38 -6.27
N PRO A 69 4.11 6.62 -6.51
CA PRO A 69 4.04 5.24 -6.02
C PRO A 69 5.07 4.32 -6.67
N LYS A 70 5.50 4.60 -7.92
CA LYS A 70 6.51 3.79 -8.61
C LYS A 70 7.88 3.99 -7.99
N VAL A 71 8.26 5.24 -7.74
CA VAL A 71 9.54 5.59 -7.12
C VAL A 71 9.59 5.06 -5.68
N LEU A 72 8.52 5.25 -4.90
CA LEU A 72 8.45 4.76 -3.53
C LEU A 72 8.47 3.24 -3.45
N LYS A 73 7.74 2.53 -4.32
CA LYS A 73 7.81 1.06 -4.39
C LYS A 73 9.21 0.57 -4.73
N ARG A 74 9.89 1.23 -5.68
CA ARG A 74 11.28 0.91 -6.03
C ARG A 74 12.19 1.08 -4.82
N TYR A 75 12.10 2.22 -4.15
CA TYR A 75 12.84 2.53 -2.93
C TYR A 75 12.61 1.49 -1.82
N THR A 76 11.36 1.12 -1.56
CA THR A 76 11.04 0.08 -0.58
C THR A 76 11.61 -1.28 -0.96
N ARG A 77 11.48 -1.67 -2.25
CA ARG A 77 11.96 -2.98 -2.73
C ARG A 77 13.49 -3.09 -2.66
N GLU A 78 14.21 -2.04 -3.02
CA GLU A 78 15.68 -2.03 -3.03
C GLU A 78 16.27 -2.15 -1.63
N ARG A 79 15.59 -1.63 -0.59
CA ARG A 79 16.10 -1.72 0.78
C ARG A 79 16.07 -3.11 1.39
N LYS A 80 15.41 -4.13 0.79
CA LYS A 80 15.29 -5.53 1.26
C LYS A 80 14.85 -5.73 2.73
N ASP A 81 14.67 -4.65 3.48
CA ASP A 81 14.29 -4.60 4.86
C ASP A 81 12.77 -4.72 4.95
N SER A 82 12.27 -5.95 4.86
CA SER A 82 10.87 -6.17 5.22
C SER A 82 10.69 -5.79 6.70
N ILE A 83 9.68 -4.98 7.00
CA ILE A 83 9.32 -4.58 8.36
C ILE A 83 9.32 -5.78 9.33
N PRO A 84 8.78 -6.97 8.97
CA PRO A 84 8.82 -8.15 9.83
C PRO A 84 10.22 -8.66 10.18
N VAL A 85 11.18 -8.55 9.25
CA VAL A 85 12.58 -8.95 9.51
C VAL A 85 13.23 -7.99 10.49
N LYS A 86 12.99 -6.68 10.33
CA LYS A 86 13.49 -5.67 11.29
C LYS A 86 12.91 -5.83 12.67
N ILE A 87 11.60 -6.10 12.77
CA ILE A 87 10.93 -6.39 14.05
C ILE A 87 11.63 -7.56 14.75
N LYS A 88 11.82 -8.69 14.05
CA LYS A 88 12.50 -9.87 14.62
C LYS A 88 13.94 -9.56 15.06
N MET A 89 14.68 -8.79 14.27
CA MET A 89 16.04 -8.39 14.60
C MET A 89 16.09 -7.56 15.88
N ILE A 90 15.23 -6.53 16.00
CA ILE A 90 15.18 -5.66 17.18
C ILE A 90 14.72 -6.42 18.41
N GLN A 91 13.73 -7.32 18.27
CA GLN A 91 13.30 -8.19 19.35
C GLN A 91 14.46 -9.07 19.85
N SER A 92 15.24 -9.65 18.94
CA SER A 92 16.44 -10.43 19.30
C SER A 92 17.49 -9.58 20.02
N GLN A 93 17.74 -8.35 19.55
CA GLN A 93 18.63 -7.41 20.23
C GLN A 93 18.14 -7.05 21.63
N LEU A 94 16.82 -6.82 21.79
CA LEU A 94 16.19 -6.58 23.08
C LEU A 94 16.37 -7.75 24.04
N CYS A 95 16.16 -8.99 23.60
CA CYS A 95 16.40 -10.17 24.41
C CYS A 95 17.85 -10.22 24.91
N ASN A 96 18.83 -10.02 24.02
CA ASN A 96 20.25 -10.02 24.39
C ASN A 96 20.61 -8.93 25.42
N VAL A 97 19.99 -7.75 25.30
CA VAL A 97 20.19 -6.63 26.23
C VAL A 97 19.57 -6.93 27.60
N LEU A 98 18.39 -7.56 27.62
CA LEU A 98 17.69 -7.94 28.85
C LEU A 98 18.35 -9.13 29.58
N GLU A 99 19.02 -10.03 28.86
CA GLU A 99 19.78 -11.12 29.45
C GLU A 99 21.12 -10.65 30.04
N ASN A 100 21.70 -9.58 29.52
CA ASN A 100 22.97 -9.00 29.96
C ASN A 100 22.77 -7.63 30.65
N ILE A 101 22.05 -7.63 31.77
CA ILE A 101 21.70 -6.42 32.53
C ILE A 101 22.96 -5.77 33.12
N SER A 102 23.48 -4.77 32.43
CA SER A 102 24.46 -3.81 32.95
C SER A 102 23.80 -2.43 33.02
N SER A 103 24.13 -1.63 34.03
CA SER A 103 23.63 -0.24 34.18
C SER A 103 23.95 0.65 32.97
N SER A 104 24.91 0.24 32.13
CA SER A 104 25.25 0.89 30.85
C SER A 104 24.22 0.68 29.73
N ASN A 105 23.31 -0.29 29.84
CA ASN A 105 22.47 -0.74 28.73
C ASN A 105 21.06 -0.14 28.72
N LEU A 106 20.69 0.64 29.74
CA LEU A 106 19.33 1.21 29.88
C LEU A 106 18.95 2.16 28.71
N LEU A 107 19.91 2.95 28.24
CA LEU A 107 19.69 3.86 27.09
C LEU A 107 19.50 3.08 25.79
N LEU A 108 20.28 2.01 25.61
CA LEU A 108 20.17 1.13 24.44
C LEU A 108 18.82 0.41 24.44
N GLU A 109 18.41 -0.17 25.58
CA GLU A 109 17.09 -0.79 25.72
C GLU A 109 15.97 0.20 25.36
N LYS A 110 16.02 1.42 25.91
CA LYS A 110 15.02 2.46 25.63
C LYS A 110 14.98 2.82 24.14
N SER A 111 16.13 2.89 23.47
CA SER A 111 16.18 3.14 22.02
C SER A 111 15.59 1.99 21.20
N LEU A 112 15.91 0.74 21.55
CA LEU A 112 15.41 -0.44 20.84
C LEU A 112 13.90 -0.60 21.01
N ARG A 113 13.37 -0.34 22.21
CA ARG A 113 11.91 -0.32 22.44
C ARG A 113 11.22 0.72 21.58
N LYS A 114 11.74 1.95 21.56
CA LYS A 114 11.19 3.03 20.73
C LYS A 114 11.21 2.68 19.23
N GLU A 115 12.29 2.06 18.77
CA GLU A 115 12.40 1.62 17.37
C GLU A 115 11.41 0.48 17.07
N LEU A 116 11.27 -0.49 17.97
CA LEU A 116 10.30 -1.56 17.87
C LEU A 116 8.86 -1.02 17.79
N ASP A 117 8.49 -0.10 18.68
CA ASP A 117 7.16 0.52 18.69
C ASP A 117 6.87 1.21 17.35
N SER A 118 7.85 1.93 16.80
CA SER A 118 7.70 2.58 15.48
C SER A 118 7.53 1.58 14.33
N LEU A 119 8.23 0.44 14.36
CA LEU A 119 8.06 -0.60 13.34
C LEU A 119 6.72 -1.32 13.46
N LEU A 120 6.22 -1.54 14.68
CA LEU A 120 4.90 -2.14 14.91
C LEU A 120 3.79 -1.20 14.42
N GLU A 121 3.92 0.11 14.62
CA GLU A 121 2.98 1.10 14.08
C GLU A 121 2.97 1.08 12.53
N GLN A 122 4.13 0.92 11.90
CA GLN A 122 4.22 0.76 10.43
C GLN A 122 3.53 -0.52 9.96
N GLU A 123 3.71 -1.62 10.67
CA GLU A 123 3.05 -2.90 10.37
C GLU A 123 1.54 -2.81 10.57
N GLU A 124 1.08 -2.14 11.62
CA GLU A 124 -0.34 -1.88 11.87
C GLU A 124 -0.96 -1.09 10.70
N LEU A 125 -0.34 0.01 10.27
CA LEU A 125 -0.81 0.78 9.12
C LEU A 125 -0.86 -0.08 7.85
N PHE A 126 0.17 -0.89 7.62
CA PHE A 126 0.23 -1.80 6.47
C PHE A 126 -0.95 -2.78 6.45
N TRP A 127 -1.27 -3.38 7.61
CA TRP A 127 -2.38 -4.33 7.73
C TRP A 127 -3.74 -3.64 7.72
N ALA A 128 -3.89 -2.49 8.37
CA ALA A 128 -5.13 -1.70 8.37
C ALA A 128 -5.55 -1.30 6.95
N GLN A 129 -4.60 -0.93 6.08
CA GLN A 129 -4.88 -0.64 4.67
C GLN A 129 -5.35 -1.86 3.87
N ARG A 130 -4.90 -3.07 4.24
CA ARG A 130 -5.18 -4.32 3.51
C ARG A 130 -6.44 -5.03 4.00
N SER A 131 -6.68 -5.00 5.31
CA SER A 131 -7.88 -5.55 5.93
C SER A 131 -9.14 -4.77 5.55
N LYS A 132 -9.00 -3.57 4.97
CA LYS A 132 -10.09 -2.62 4.70
C LYS A 132 -10.99 -2.44 5.93
N GLN A 133 -10.42 -2.50 7.13
CA GLN A 133 -11.18 -2.47 8.39
C GLN A 133 -12.08 -1.22 8.48
N HIS A 134 -11.64 -0.11 7.87
CA HIS A 134 -12.42 1.10 7.70
C HIS A 134 -13.69 0.95 6.82
N TRP A 135 -13.64 0.14 5.76
CA TRP A 135 -14.79 -0.14 4.89
C TRP A 135 -15.84 -0.98 5.60
N LEU A 136 -15.42 -1.88 6.50
CA LEU A 136 -16.34 -2.65 7.34
C LEU A 136 -17.04 -1.76 8.38
N ALA A 137 -16.34 -0.76 8.91
CA ALA A 137 -16.89 0.17 9.91
C ALA A 137 -17.83 1.23 9.31
N LEU A 138 -17.60 1.68 8.08
CA LEU A 138 -18.39 2.74 7.43
C LEU A 138 -19.61 2.24 6.64
N GLY A 139 -19.73 0.92 6.43
CA GLY A 139 -20.77 0.34 5.59
C GLY A 139 -20.64 0.78 4.12
N ASP A 140 -21.26 0.02 3.21
CA ASP A 140 -21.37 0.41 1.81
C ASP A 140 -22.42 1.52 1.69
N SER A 141 -22.06 2.74 2.11
CA SER A 141 -22.87 3.93 1.89
C SER A 141 -22.77 4.33 0.43
N ASN A 142 -23.32 3.49 -0.45
CA ASN A 142 -23.74 3.86 -1.80
C ASN A 142 -24.81 4.94 -1.62
N THR A 143 -24.40 6.20 -1.50
CA THR A 143 -25.34 7.30 -1.69
C THR A 143 -25.72 7.25 -3.17
N PRO A 144 -26.98 6.95 -3.51
CA PRO A 144 -27.41 6.96 -4.91
C PRO A 144 -27.19 8.37 -5.43
N SER A 145 -26.46 8.48 -6.54
CA SER A 145 -26.29 9.73 -7.26
C SER A 145 -27.67 10.29 -7.60
N VAL A 146 -27.98 11.43 -7.00
CA VAL A 146 -29.19 12.21 -7.26
C VAL A 146 -29.25 12.52 -8.77
N PRO A 147 -30.36 12.24 -9.46
CA PRO A 147 -30.50 12.56 -10.86
C PRO A 147 -30.66 14.08 -11.01
N PHE A 148 -29.89 14.68 -11.91
CA PHE A 148 -30.19 15.99 -12.50
C PHE A 148 -31.12 15.80 -13.69
#